data_AF-A0A350INT3-F1
#
_entry.id   AF-A0A350INT3-F1
#
_cell.length_a   1.000
_cell.length_b   1.000
_cell.length_c   1.000
_cell.angle_alpha   90.00
_cell.angle_beta   90.00
_cell.angle_gamma   90.00
#
_symmetry.space_group_name_H-M   'P 1'
#
loop_
_entity.id
_entity.type
_entity.pdbx_description
1 polymer ?
#
loop_
_entity_poly.entity_id
_entity_poly.type
_entity_poly.pdbx_seq_one_letter_code
_entity_poly.pdbx_strand_id
1 'polypeptide(L)'
;MADHDHQNEFLKGLLIGSIAGGAMGALMGLLLAPKSGEDTRKIIADTTNDLSKKITDYMAGTTEKVKTETTKVYNEAKDKASELVSSAKNQAEELIGRAENVLKDAKEKASQVQTGVKSGVEAFKSEVKENPEQK
;
A
#
# COMPACT_ATOMS: atom_id res chain seq x y z
N MET A 1 20.97 17.13 -21.58
CA MET A 1 19.82 16.21 -21.79
C MET A 1 19.77 15.26 -20.60
N ALA A 2 19.08 15.63 -19.51
CA ALA A 2 18.90 14.76 -18.32
C ALA A 2 17.53 14.95 -17.62
N ASP A 3 16.66 15.83 -18.14
CA ASP A 3 15.40 16.21 -17.47
C ASP A 3 14.22 15.26 -17.76
N HIS A 4 14.37 14.33 -18.71
CA HIS A 4 13.26 13.46 -19.15
C HIS A 4 13.19 12.10 -18.45
N ASP A 5 14.20 11.72 -17.64
CA ASP A 5 14.24 10.38 -17.02
C ASP A 5 13.56 10.35 -15.64
N HIS A 6 13.69 11.43 -14.85
CA HIS A 6 13.13 11.52 -13.50
C HIS A 6 11.60 11.52 -13.43
N GLN A 7 10.91 12.00 -14.48
CA GLN A 7 9.45 11.97 -14.55
C GLN A 7 8.92 10.53 -14.68
N ASN A 8 9.65 9.67 -15.41
CA ASN A 8 9.27 8.28 -15.59
C ASN A 8 9.56 7.45 -14.33
N GLU A 9 10.65 7.73 -13.62
CA GLU A 9 10.96 7.14 -12.32
C GLU A 9 9.89 7.47 -11.27
N PHE A 10 9.49 8.74 -11.18
CA PHE A 10 8.41 9.16 -10.28
C PHE A 10 7.07 8.51 -10.63
N LEU A 11 6.71 8.48 -11.92
CA LEU A 11 5.47 7.85 -12.37
C LEU A 11 5.47 6.34 -12.13
N LYS A 12 6.60 5.66 -12.32
CA LYS A 12 6.77 4.24 -11.96
C LYS A 12 6.60 4.03 -10.46
N GLY A 13 7.24 4.86 -9.62
CA GLY A 13 7.08 4.82 -8.17
C GLY A 13 5.63 5.06 -7.72
N LEU A 14 4.94 6.01 -8.35
CA LEU A 14 3.54 6.30 -8.09
C LEU A 14 2.61 5.16 -8.53
N LEU A 15 2.84 4.55 -9.69
CA LEU A 15 2.07 3.41 -10.19
C LEU A 15 2.23 2.19 -9.26
N ILE A 16 3.47 1.88 -8.87
CA ILE A 16 3.76 0.79 -7.93
C ILE A 16 3.14 1.09 -6.56
N GLY A 17 3.29 2.32 -6.05
CA GLY A 17 2.70 2.75 -4.79
C GLY A 17 1.16 2.73 -4.80
N SER A 18 0.54 3.08 -5.93
CA SER A 18 -0.91 3.06 -6.10
C SER A 18 -1.46 1.63 -6.17
N ILE A 19 -0.76 0.70 -6.82
CA ILE A 19 -1.14 -0.72 -6.82
C ILE A 19 -1.02 -1.29 -5.41
N ALA A 20 0.10 -1.02 -4.72
CA ALA A 20 0.32 -1.53 -3.37
C ALA A 20 -0.66 -0.92 -2.35
N GLY A 21 -0.86 0.39 -2.39
CA GLY A 21 -1.82 1.10 -1.54
C GLY A 21 -3.27 0.72 -1.85
N GLY A 22 -3.60 0.54 -3.14
CA GLY A 22 -4.90 0.06 -3.60
C GLY A 22 -5.20 -1.36 -3.16
N ALA A 23 -4.20 -2.26 -3.19
CA ALA A 23 -4.34 -3.61 -2.66
C ALA A 23 -4.58 -3.62 -1.15
N MET A 24 -3.79 -2.88 -0.36
CA MET A 24 -3.99 -2.77 1.09
C MET A 24 -5.34 -2.11 1.44
N GLY A 25 -5.72 -1.05 0.72
CA GLY A 25 -7.01 -0.38 0.88
C GLY A 25 -8.19 -1.27 0.50
N ALA A 26 -8.06 -2.07 -0.57
CA ALA A 26 -9.05 -3.05 -0.97
C ALA A 26 -9.18 -4.17 0.05
N LEU A 27 -8.08 -4.69 0.61
CA LEU A 27 -8.12 -5.67 1.70
C LEU A 27 -8.83 -5.10 2.93
N MET A 28 -8.48 -3.88 3.35
CA MET A 28 -9.17 -3.22 4.47
C MET A 28 -10.65 -2.96 4.18
N GLY A 29 -10.99 -2.52 2.97
CA GLY A 29 -12.38 -2.35 2.54
C GLY A 29 -13.15 -3.65 2.46
N LEU A 30 -12.50 -4.73 2.02
CA LEU A 30 -13.06 -6.08 1.94
C LEU A 30 -13.29 -6.68 3.33
N LEU A 31 -12.39 -6.40 4.28
CA LEU A 31 -12.54 -6.76 5.70
C LEU A 31 -13.65 -5.97 6.40
N LEU A 32 -13.85 -4.71 6.02
CA LEU A 32 -14.92 -3.87 6.55
C LEU A 32 -16.28 -4.18 5.92
N ALA A 33 -16.31 -4.83 4.75
CA ALA A 33 -17.53 -5.23 4.05
C ALA A 33 -18.17 -6.48 4.72
N PRO A 34 -19.41 -6.40 5.22
CA PRO A 34 -20.03 -7.44 6.05
C PRO A 34 -20.32 -8.79 5.35
N LYS A 35 -20.12 -8.92 4.03
CA LYS A 35 -20.51 -10.10 3.25
C LYS A 35 -19.40 -10.82 2.46
N SER A 36 -18.13 -10.40 2.53
CA SER A 36 -17.07 -10.94 1.65
C SER A 36 -16.43 -12.27 2.10
N GLY A 37 -16.79 -12.78 3.28
CA GLY A 37 -16.05 -13.87 3.93
C GLY A 37 -16.14 -15.25 3.26
N GLU A 38 -17.20 -15.54 2.51
CA GLU A 38 -17.42 -16.87 1.89
C GLU A 38 -16.59 -17.06 0.62
N ASP A 39 -16.62 -16.07 -0.28
CA ASP A 39 -15.85 -16.07 -1.53
C ASP A 39 -14.34 -15.92 -1.26
N THR A 40 -13.97 -15.13 -0.24
CA THR A 40 -12.58 -14.93 0.15
C THR A 40 -11.96 -16.22 0.72
N ARG A 41 -12.72 -17.04 1.46
CA ARG A 41 -12.23 -18.35 1.92
C ARG A 41 -11.95 -19.32 0.78
N LYS A 42 -12.78 -19.34 -0.26
CA LYS A 42 -12.58 -20.19 -1.44
C LYS A 42 -11.28 -19.83 -2.18
N ILE A 43 -11.07 -18.55 -2.45
CA ILE A 43 -9.87 -18.07 -3.17
C ILE A 43 -8.58 -18.32 -2.37
N ILE A 44 -8.62 -18.13 -1.05
CA ILE A 44 -7.49 -18.42 -0.16
C ILE A 44 -7.18 -19.92 -0.15
N ALA A 45 -8.19 -20.79 -0.06
CA ALA A 45 -7.98 -22.24 -0.01
C ALA A 45 -7.30 -22.77 -1.29
N ASP A 46 -7.76 -22.37 -2.47
CA ASP A 46 -7.19 -22.82 -3.74
C ASP A 46 -5.77 -22.27 -3.95
N THR A 47 -5.53 -20.99 -3.64
CA THR A 47 -4.21 -20.35 -3.81
C THR A 47 -3.19 -20.89 -2.81
N THR A 48 -3.61 -21.18 -1.57
CA THR A 48 -2.71 -21.68 -0.52
C THR A 48 -2.23 -23.10 -0.84
N ASN A 49 -3.11 -23.96 -1.34
CA ASN A 49 -2.75 -25.35 -1.63
C ASN A 49 -1.72 -25.46 -2.77
N ASP A 50 -1.89 -24.68 -3.84
CA ASP A 50 -0.94 -24.63 -4.96
C ASP A 50 0.40 -24.00 -4.57
N LEU A 51 0.39 -22.96 -3.74
CA LEU A 51 1.60 -22.30 -3.27
C LEU A 51 2.39 -23.20 -2.31
N SER A 52 1.72 -23.86 -1.35
CA SER A 52 2.35 -24.82 -0.44
C SER A 52 3.03 -25.95 -1.22
N LYS A 53 2.36 -26.53 -2.23
CA LYS A 53 2.94 -27.61 -3.03
C LYS A 53 4.20 -27.15 -3.79
N LYS A 54 4.18 -25.97 -4.41
CA LYS A 54 5.35 -25.40 -5.08
C LYS A 54 6.50 -25.09 -4.12
N ILE A 55 6.21 -24.59 -2.93
CA ILE A 55 7.23 -24.30 -1.92
C ILE A 55 7.88 -25.60 -1.43
N THR A 56 7.09 -26.64 -1.14
CA THR A 56 7.61 -27.94 -0.70
C THR A 56 8.51 -28.56 -1.76
N ASP A 57 8.12 -28.55 -3.04
CA ASP A 57 8.92 -29.11 -4.13
C ASP A 57 10.24 -28.32 -4.34
N TYR A 58 10.20 -26.99 -4.23
CA TYR A 58 11.42 -26.15 -4.32
C TYR A 58 12.37 -26.34 -3.13
N MET A 59 11.84 -26.46 -1.92
CA MET A 59 12.64 -26.66 -0.71
C MET A 59 13.24 -28.07 -0.66
N ALA A 60 12.49 -29.10 -1.06
CA ALA A 60 12.99 -30.46 -1.14
C ALA A 60 14.14 -30.60 -2.15
N GLY A 61 14.05 -29.96 -3.33
CA GLY A 61 15.11 -30.00 -4.34
C GLY A 61 16.37 -29.18 -4.02
N THR A 62 16.28 -28.23 -3.09
CA THR A 62 17.38 -27.30 -2.78
C THR A 62 18.17 -27.71 -1.54
N THR A 63 17.55 -28.46 -0.62
CA THR A 63 18.17 -28.84 0.68
C THR A 63 19.41 -29.73 0.53
N GLU A 64 19.49 -30.54 -0.54
CA GLU A 64 20.63 -31.44 -0.76
C GLU A 64 21.90 -30.71 -1.28
N LYS A 65 21.77 -29.51 -1.86
CA LYS A 65 22.89 -28.76 -2.47
C LYS A 65 23.47 -27.64 -1.59
N VAL A 66 22.79 -27.24 -0.53
CA VAL A 66 23.15 -26.02 0.25
C VAL A 66 24.07 -26.30 1.44
N LYS A 67 24.20 -27.56 1.87
CA LYS A 67 24.89 -27.90 3.13
C LYS A 67 26.41 -27.68 3.14
N THR A 68 27.05 -27.48 1.98
CA THR A 68 28.52 -27.46 1.87
C THR A 68 29.13 -26.06 1.66
N GLU A 69 28.34 -25.05 1.29
CA GLU A 69 28.86 -23.71 0.90
C GLU A 69 28.50 -22.57 1.89
N THR A 70 27.92 -22.91 3.04
CA THR A 70 27.18 -21.93 3.87
C THR A 70 28.07 -20.94 4.64
N THR A 71 29.32 -21.28 4.96
CA THR A 71 30.12 -20.46 5.90
C THR A 71 30.71 -19.18 5.28
N LYS A 72 31.02 -19.19 3.97
CA LYS A 72 31.52 -17.99 3.26
C LYS A 72 30.39 -17.08 2.79
N VAL A 73 29.29 -17.67 2.31
CA VAL A 73 28.11 -16.92 1.89
C VAL A 73 27.46 -16.18 3.06
N TYR A 74 27.48 -16.74 4.27
CA TYR A 74 26.84 -16.12 5.44
C TYR A 74 27.45 -14.76 5.81
N ASN A 75 28.77 -14.61 5.77
CA ASN A 75 29.42 -13.34 6.12
C ASN A 75 29.19 -12.27 5.04
N GLU A 76 29.37 -12.60 3.76
CA GLU A 76 29.08 -11.66 2.67
C GLU A 76 27.59 -11.31 2.57
N ALA A 77 26.71 -12.27 2.85
CA ALA A 77 25.27 -12.03 2.90
C ALA A 77 24.90 -11.14 4.09
N LYS A 78 25.52 -11.31 5.25
CA LYS A 78 25.30 -10.47 6.42
C LYS A 78 25.72 -9.03 6.16
N ASP A 79 26.89 -8.83 5.55
CA ASP A 79 27.39 -7.48 5.25
C ASP A 79 26.53 -6.79 4.19
N LYS A 80 26.20 -7.48 3.09
CA LYS A 80 25.26 -6.96 2.07
C LYS A 80 23.86 -6.72 2.62
N ALA A 81 23.36 -7.59 3.50
CA ALA A 81 22.06 -7.40 4.14
C ALA A 81 22.08 -6.19 5.07
N SER A 82 23.15 -6.00 5.83
CA SER A 82 23.31 -4.83 6.70
C SER A 82 23.34 -3.53 5.90
N GLU A 83 24.07 -3.52 4.78
CA GLU A 83 24.16 -2.37 3.87
C GLU A 83 22.81 -2.07 3.19
N LEU A 84 22.11 -3.11 2.74
CA LEU A 84 20.78 -3.00 2.15
C LEU A 84 19.75 -2.48 3.16
N VAL A 85 19.76 -3.02 4.38
CA VAL A 85 18.87 -2.59 5.46
C VAL A 85 19.16 -1.14 5.85
N SER A 86 20.42 -0.75 5.95
CA SER A 86 20.80 0.64 6.25
C SER A 86 20.35 1.60 5.15
N SER A 87 20.58 1.25 3.88
CA SER A 87 20.16 2.05 2.73
C SER A 87 18.64 2.15 2.63
N ALA A 88 17.93 1.03 2.83
CA ALA A 88 16.48 0.99 2.86
C ALA A 88 15.91 1.82 4.00
N LYS A 89 16.53 1.78 5.19
CA LYS A 89 16.11 2.55 6.35
C LYS A 89 16.25 4.06 6.10
N ASN A 90 17.38 4.51 5.56
CA ASN A 90 17.59 5.92 5.23
C ASN A 90 16.59 6.41 4.17
N GLN A 91 16.36 5.62 3.10
CA GLN A 91 15.37 5.96 2.08
C GLN A 91 13.95 5.97 2.66
N ALA A 92 13.63 5.03 3.55
CA ALA A 92 12.34 4.97 4.22
C ALA A 92 12.12 6.18 5.14
N GLU A 93 13.12 6.58 5.93
CA GLU A 93 13.04 7.76 6.80
C GLU A 93 12.80 9.04 5.97
N GLU A 94 13.49 9.20 4.84
CA GLU A 94 13.24 10.33 3.93
C GLU A 94 11.84 10.28 3.31
N LEU A 95 11.37 9.09 2.89
CA LEU A 95 10.03 8.90 2.36
C LEU A 95 8.95 9.20 3.42
N ILE A 96 9.16 8.77 4.66
CA ILE A 96 8.25 9.02 5.78
C ILE A 96 8.17 10.53 6.04
N GLY A 97 9.30 11.24 6.09
CA GLY A 97 9.31 12.70 6.26
C GLY A 97 8.58 13.44 5.13
N ARG A 98 8.73 13.01 3.88
CA ARG A 98 7.97 13.56 2.75
C ARG A 98 6.48 13.22 2.85
N ALA A 99 6.14 11.98 3.22
CA ALA A 99 4.77 11.53 3.40
C ALA A 99 4.05 12.29 4.50
N GLU A 100 4.70 12.60 5.63
CA GLU A 100 4.12 13.39 6.72
C GLU A 100 3.73 14.80 6.26
N ASN A 101 4.58 15.46 5.46
CA ASN A 101 4.27 16.77 4.90
C ASN A 101 3.08 16.71 3.93
N VAL A 102 3.07 15.72 3.01
CA VAL A 102 1.96 15.52 2.08
C VAL A 102 0.66 15.17 2.81
N LEU A 103 0.72 14.34 3.85
CA LEU A 103 -0.43 13.98 4.68
C LEU A 103 -0.97 15.19 5.45
N LYS A 104 -0.09 16.06 5.96
CA LYS A 104 -0.50 17.30 6.63
C LYS A 104 -1.25 18.22 5.67
N ASP A 105 -0.70 18.44 4.47
CA ASP A 105 -1.33 19.26 3.44
C ASP A 105 -2.66 18.67 2.95
N ALA A 106 -2.70 17.35 2.75
CA ALA A 106 -3.92 16.64 2.37
C ALA A 106 -4.99 16.72 3.46
N LYS A 107 -4.62 16.56 4.73
CA LYS A 107 -5.53 16.67 5.87
C LYS A 107 -6.08 18.08 6.00
N GLU A 108 -5.26 19.10 5.80
CA GLU A 108 -5.68 20.50 5.83
C GLU A 108 -6.67 20.81 4.69
N LYS A 109 -6.35 20.42 3.46
CA LYS A 109 -7.25 20.54 2.30
C LYS A 109 -8.55 19.76 2.50
N ALA A 110 -8.48 18.54 3.00
CA ALA A 110 -9.66 17.72 3.28
C ALA A 110 -10.55 18.36 4.35
N SER A 111 -9.97 18.96 5.39
CA SER A 111 -10.70 19.68 6.44
C SER A 111 -11.40 20.92 5.88
N GLN A 112 -10.75 21.68 4.99
CA GLN A 112 -11.35 22.83 4.32
C GLN A 112 -12.53 22.42 3.42
N VAL A 113 -12.36 21.35 2.63
CA VAL A 113 -13.44 20.78 1.80
C VAL A 113 -14.59 20.30 2.68
N GLN A 114 -14.30 19.58 3.77
CA GLN A 114 -15.33 19.10 4.69
C GLN A 114 -16.11 20.25 5.34
N THR A 115 -15.43 21.34 5.69
CA THR A 115 -16.05 22.52 6.28
C THR A 115 -16.93 23.23 5.25
N GLY A 116 -16.42 23.49 4.04
CA GLY A 116 -17.20 24.10 2.96
C GLY A 116 -18.42 23.27 2.55
N VAL A 117 -18.30 21.93 2.53
CA VAL A 117 -19.42 21.02 2.28
C VAL A 117 -20.46 21.08 3.40
N LYS A 118 -20.04 21.12 4.67
CA LYS A 118 -20.98 21.30 5.79
C LYS A 118 -21.73 22.62 5.70
N SER A 119 -21.02 23.72 5.43
CA SER A 119 -21.64 25.05 5.26
C SER A 119 -22.64 25.07 4.11
N GLY A 120 -22.29 24.49 2.96
CA GLY A 120 -23.19 24.40 1.80
C GLY A 120 -24.42 23.54 2.07
N VAL A 121 -24.26 22.43 2.80
CA VAL A 121 -25.38 21.56 3.20
C VAL A 121 -26.29 22.26 4.21
N GLU A 122 -25.76 23.04 5.16
CA GLU A 122 -26.57 23.79 6.12
C GLU A 122 -27.33 24.95 5.49
N ALA A 123 -26.70 25.68 4.56
CA ALA A 123 -27.36 26.72 3.77
C ALA A 123 -28.49 26.14 2.92
N PHE A 124 -28.22 25.05 2.19
CA PHE A 124 -29.23 24.36 1.38
C PHE A 124 -30.38 23.81 2.23
N LYS A 125 -30.10 23.25 3.40
CA LYS A 125 -31.12 22.70 4.30
C LYS A 125 -31.99 23.78 4.95
N SER A 126 -31.45 24.98 5.14
CA SER A 126 -32.21 26.13 5.64
C SER A 126 -33.12 26.70 4.55
N GLU A 127 -32.61 26.82 3.33
CA GLU A 127 -33.36 27.35 2.18
C GLU A 127 -34.46 26.40 1.69
N VAL A 128 -34.24 25.08 1.76
CA VAL A 128 -35.28 24.06 1.47
C VAL A 128 -36.37 24.02 2.54
N LYS A 129 -36.09 24.45 3.77
CA LYS A 129 -37.06 24.44 4.89
C LYS A 129 -37.86 25.73 4.98
N GLU A 130 -37.36 26.84 4.44
CA GLU A 130 -38.07 28.13 4.37
C GLU A 130 -39.05 28.25 3.19
N ASN A 131 -38.96 27.39 2.16
CA ASN A 131 -39.87 27.43 1.01
C ASN A 131 -40.75 26.16 0.81
N PRO A 132 -41.65 25.80 1.75
CA PRO A 132 -42.67 24.79 1.50
C PRO A 132 -43.96 25.34 0.82
N GLU A 133 -44.07 26.64 0.51
CA GLU A 133 -45.35 27.26 0.06
C GLU A 133 -45.49 27.56 -1.44
N GLN A 134 -44.71 26.94 -2.32
CA GLN A 134 -45.02 26.99 -3.76
C GLN A 134 -45.25 25.59 -4.35
N LYS A 135 -46.39 24.99 -3.99
CA LYS A 135 -47.14 24.12 -4.90
C LYS A 135 -48.63 24.29 -4.68
#